data_AF-A0AAE3C3J4-F1
#
_entry.id   AF-A0AAE3C3J4-F1
#
_cell.length_a   1.000
_cell.length_b   1.000
_cell.length_c   1.000
_cell.angle_alpha   90.00
_cell.angle_beta   90.00
_cell.angle_gamma   90.00
#
_symmetry.space_group_name_H-M   'P 1'
#
loop_
_entity.id
_entity.type
_entity.pdbx_description
1 polymer ?
#
loop_
_entity_poly.entity_id
_entity_poly.type
_entity_poly.pdbx_seq_one_letter_code
_entity_poly.pdbx_strand_id
1 'polypeptide(L)'
;MPSWLAVAKNEYRLMLSGKVTRRLRKPLPILLVSAVITMAAVLITASHSLSLELRLKESLESMLALPLKLDPFILLLITDTSFVWRMGSLAGVFAFLIPIFAAIGRQLEEAEVVSKDVVLSSPLKPVHVLIGEFMVNLLMLPVILLLSTLFFIPLALIFYLSLQTIVLIFATLILASLTGIWIAVIVSTYLFTREYRSKAKSALKALLGVLGVAMGIGILVLSMSTTPSSFWFLPPVWVANTIHFAVTQSNVAVVKINFAYFFIPLQPDGWTSFTLLAVLFTLSFLLGAACSSKIKFTSVFEGREETSIIKGENLFYKAFRKALPYPLNIMVVSQLKEFTRRTDNIARFVSVIMLPLVILLMSRMMRSDVTSGGDSLLVLSSLSSFYFVLVGVMLPMMVIPYVFIDSKDLLWTIKKTPKGIRLMIYSMVIETLFLSVPLSAVLALLFHLSIGSIGGNPALLLAVMFFMVLVSTAITTGVYASRPVFKEKGFGHFVNFVITLIVTGIIVSAMLILLVTPWVLNLIVAAPLLQAASWLPQPTSIVISQTLTYLITNVSPSNITLQMAGAAVSIILGTISIRVSIRRGIRKLESYEG
;
A
#
# COMPACT_ATOMS: atom_id res chain seq x y z
N MET A 1 28.78 -27.53 -2.28
CA MET A 1 27.66 -26.56 -2.37
C MET A 1 28.26 -25.18 -2.11
N PRO A 2 28.06 -24.17 -2.98
CA PRO A 2 28.64 -22.85 -2.74
C PRO A 2 28.12 -22.26 -1.43
N SER A 3 29.00 -21.61 -0.68
CA SER A 3 28.74 -21.08 0.67
C SER A 3 27.53 -20.14 0.71
N TRP A 4 27.41 -19.24 -0.27
CA TRP A 4 26.27 -18.32 -0.40
C TRP A 4 24.92 -19.05 -0.53
N LEU A 5 24.91 -20.22 -1.17
CA LEU A 5 23.69 -21.00 -1.37
C LEU A 5 23.29 -21.75 -0.09
N ALA A 6 24.27 -22.14 0.74
CA ALA A 6 24.00 -22.67 2.06
C ALA A 6 23.37 -21.60 2.98
N VAL A 7 23.87 -20.35 2.92
CA VAL A 7 23.27 -19.20 3.62
C VAL A 7 21.84 -18.98 3.14
N ALA A 8 21.63 -18.85 1.82
CA ALA A 8 20.30 -18.65 1.25
C ALA A 8 19.32 -19.76 1.66
N LYS A 9 19.75 -21.02 1.62
CA LYS A 9 18.91 -22.17 2.02
C LYS A 9 18.56 -22.13 3.50
N ASN A 10 19.48 -21.73 4.37
CA ASN A 10 19.22 -21.63 5.80
C ASN A 10 18.29 -20.47 6.12
N GLU A 11 18.53 -19.29 5.55
CA GLU A 11 17.64 -18.15 5.68
C GLU A 11 16.25 -18.43 5.12
N TYR A 12 16.15 -19.08 3.97
CA TYR A 12 14.88 -19.54 3.40
C TYR A 12 14.12 -20.45 4.37
N ARG A 13 14.82 -21.40 5.01
CA ARG A 13 14.24 -22.30 6.01
C ARG A 13 13.83 -21.54 7.28
N LEU A 14 14.57 -20.50 7.66
CA LEU A 14 14.24 -19.64 8.81
C LEU A 14 13.00 -18.79 8.52
N MET A 15 12.91 -18.14 7.36
CA MET A 15 11.72 -17.39 6.93
C MET A 15 10.48 -18.30 6.89
N LEU A 16 10.63 -19.53 6.39
CA LEU A 16 9.56 -20.51 6.27
C LEU A 16 9.58 -21.54 7.41
N SER A 17 9.99 -21.14 8.62
CA SER A 17 10.12 -22.04 9.78
C SER A 17 8.80 -22.48 10.41
N GLY A 18 7.67 -21.82 10.09
CA GLY A 18 6.34 -22.14 10.60
C GLY A 18 5.81 -23.51 10.15
N LYS A 19 4.98 -24.17 10.98
CA LYS A 19 4.47 -25.53 10.75
C LYS A 19 3.74 -25.69 9.39
N VAL A 20 2.92 -24.71 9.00
CA VAL A 20 2.22 -24.68 7.71
C VAL A 20 3.17 -24.30 6.58
N THR A 21 4.03 -23.31 6.81
CA THR A 21 4.94 -22.77 5.81
C THR A 21 6.03 -23.77 5.43
N ARG A 22 6.42 -24.67 6.36
CA ARG A 22 7.26 -25.84 6.10
C ARG A 22 6.73 -26.73 4.99
N ARG A 23 5.41 -27.00 4.96
CA ARG A 23 4.78 -27.80 3.90
C ARG A 23 4.76 -27.05 2.57
N LEU A 24 4.60 -25.72 2.63
CA LEU A 24 4.57 -24.86 1.46
C LEU A 24 5.95 -24.48 0.90
N ARG A 25 7.06 -24.85 1.54
CA ARG A 25 8.42 -24.49 1.08
C ARG A 25 8.70 -24.87 -0.37
N LYS A 26 8.35 -26.07 -0.80
CA LYS A 26 8.57 -26.49 -2.19
C LYS A 26 7.60 -25.83 -3.18
N PRO A 27 6.27 -25.83 -2.93
CA PRO A 27 5.33 -25.27 -3.89
C PRO A 27 5.27 -23.74 -3.90
N LEU A 28 5.64 -23.04 -2.82
CA LEU A 28 5.52 -21.57 -2.73
C LEU A 28 6.18 -20.80 -3.88
N PRO A 29 7.47 -21.01 -4.22
CA PRO A 29 8.07 -20.29 -5.34
C PRO A 29 7.38 -20.61 -6.67
N ILE A 30 6.94 -21.86 -6.86
CA ILE A 30 6.21 -22.28 -8.06
C ILE A 30 4.86 -21.56 -8.13
N LEU A 31 4.11 -21.51 -7.02
CA LEU A 31 2.82 -20.82 -6.93
C LEU A 31 2.94 -19.31 -7.17
N LEU A 32 4.00 -18.69 -6.64
CA LEU A 32 4.27 -17.27 -6.83
C LEU A 32 4.61 -16.95 -8.30
N VAL A 33 5.48 -17.75 -8.93
CA VAL A 33 5.82 -17.58 -10.34
C VAL A 33 4.62 -17.89 -11.22
N SER A 34 3.84 -18.95 -10.92
CA SER A 34 2.62 -19.25 -11.67
C SER A 34 1.60 -18.13 -11.56
N ALA A 35 1.47 -17.49 -10.39
CA ALA A 35 0.57 -16.37 -10.21
C ALA A 35 0.95 -15.16 -11.10
N VAL A 36 2.24 -14.87 -11.23
CA VAL A 36 2.74 -13.81 -12.14
C VAL A 36 2.46 -14.19 -13.59
N ILE A 37 2.72 -15.43 -14.00
CA ILE A 37 2.42 -15.91 -15.35
C ILE A 37 0.92 -15.84 -15.65
N THR A 38 0.06 -16.24 -14.70
CA THR A 38 -1.38 -16.14 -14.86
C THR A 38 -1.83 -14.69 -14.98
N MET A 39 -1.23 -13.75 -14.23
CA MET A 39 -1.56 -12.33 -14.38
C MET A 39 -1.11 -11.76 -15.72
N ALA A 40 0.06 -12.16 -16.22
CA ALA A 40 0.49 -11.81 -17.57
C ALA A 40 -0.49 -12.36 -18.63
N ALA A 41 -0.95 -13.60 -18.46
CA ALA A 41 -1.97 -14.19 -19.33
C ALA A 41 -3.30 -13.44 -19.25
N VAL A 42 -3.73 -13.03 -18.05
CA VAL A 42 -4.93 -12.19 -17.86
C VAL A 42 -4.81 -10.88 -18.63
N LEU A 43 -3.67 -10.20 -18.55
CA LEU A 43 -3.42 -8.96 -19.30
C LEU A 43 -3.51 -9.19 -20.82
N ILE A 44 -2.95 -10.29 -21.33
CA ILE A 44 -3.04 -10.68 -22.75
C ILE A 44 -4.49 -10.98 -23.14
N THR A 45 -5.23 -11.71 -22.31
CA THR A 45 -6.63 -12.05 -22.62
C THR A 45 -7.53 -10.82 -22.58
N ALA A 46 -7.31 -9.93 -21.61
CA ALA A 46 -8.07 -8.70 -21.45
C ALA A 46 -7.82 -7.75 -22.63
N SER A 47 -6.58 -7.65 -23.11
CA SER A 47 -6.26 -6.85 -24.29
C SER A 47 -6.90 -7.44 -25.56
N HIS A 48 -6.91 -8.77 -25.72
CA HIS A 48 -7.51 -9.41 -26.89
C HIS A 48 -9.04 -9.39 -26.90
N SER A 49 -9.71 -9.71 -25.78
CA SER A 49 -11.17 -9.85 -25.74
C SER A 49 -11.88 -8.53 -26.05
N LEU A 50 -11.36 -7.42 -25.53
CA LEU A 50 -11.95 -6.09 -25.73
C LEU A 50 -11.65 -5.52 -27.12
N SER A 51 -10.48 -5.85 -27.69
CA SER A 51 -10.11 -5.42 -29.05
C SER A 51 -11.11 -5.90 -30.11
N LEU A 52 -11.79 -7.01 -29.85
CA LEU A 52 -12.77 -7.60 -30.74
C LEU A 52 -14.11 -6.85 -30.68
N GLU A 53 -14.55 -6.48 -29.47
CA GLU A 53 -15.78 -5.73 -29.22
C GLU A 53 -15.67 -4.28 -29.74
N LEU A 54 -14.52 -3.63 -29.54
CA LEU A 54 -14.29 -2.28 -30.04
C LEU A 54 -13.98 -2.21 -31.53
N ARG A 55 -13.34 -3.22 -32.14
CA ARG A 55 -13.25 -3.29 -33.63
C ARG A 55 -14.62 -3.48 -34.27
N LEU A 56 -15.52 -4.21 -33.61
CA LEU A 56 -16.93 -4.30 -34.02
C LEU A 56 -17.62 -2.94 -33.87
N LYS A 57 -17.38 -2.23 -32.77
CA LYS A 57 -17.95 -0.89 -32.52
C LYS A 57 -17.40 0.17 -33.48
N GLU A 58 -16.10 0.23 -33.72
CA GLU A 58 -15.45 1.12 -34.69
C GLU A 58 -15.86 0.77 -36.12
N SER A 59 -16.00 -0.51 -36.47
CA SER A 59 -16.56 -0.91 -37.76
C SER A 59 -18.02 -0.48 -37.92
N LEU A 60 -18.80 -0.50 -36.84
CA LEU A 60 -20.19 0.00 -36.82
C LEU A 60 -20.24 1.53 -36.88
N GLU A 61 -19.41 2.23 -36.12
CA GLU A 61 -19.34 3.69 -36.07
C GLU A 61 -18.77 4.30 -37.36
N SER A 62 -17.77 3.66 -37.97
CA SER A 62 -17.26 4.05 -39.30
C SER A 62 -18.27 3.77 -40.42
N MET A 63 -19.19 2.82 -40.23
CA MET A 63 -20.34 2.62 -41.11
C MET A 63 -21.48 3.63 -40.86
N LEU A 64 -21.54 4.27 -39.68
CA LEU A 64 -22.67 5.11 -39.24
C LEU A 64 -22.36 6.63 -39.18
N ALA A 65 -21.10 7.09 -39.15
CA ALA A 65 -20.76 8.50 -38.90
C ALA A 65 -20.25 9.30 -40.14
N LEU A 66 -20.90 10.44 -40.37
CA LEU A 66 -20.64 11.53 -41.33
C LEU A 66 -19.33 12.33 -41.04
N PRO A 67 -18.86 13.20 -41.97
CA PRO A 67 -17.45 13.58 -42.13
C PRO A 67 -17.00 14.74 -41.23
N LEU A 68 -16.77 14.47 -39.95
CA LEU A 68 -15.90 15.30 -39.11
C LEU A 68 -14.63 14.50 -38.81
N LYS A 69 -13.69 14.56 -39.75
CA LYS A 69 -12.37 13.90 -39.70
C LYS A 69 -11.44 14.60 -38.70
N LEU A 70 -11.61 14.30 -37.42
CA LEU A 70 -10.46 14.10 -36.55
C LEU A 70 -10.44 12.61 -36.25
N ASP A 71 -9.35 11.93 -36.60
CA ASP A 71 -9.22 10.50 -36.35
C ASP A 71 -9.51 10.25 -34.85
N PRO A 72 -10.52 9.44 -34.50
CA PRO A 72 -10.79 9.11 -33.10
C PRO A 72 -9.57 8.47 -32.43
N PHE A 73 -8.70 7.84 -33.22
CA PHE A 73 -7.38 7.38 -32.83
C PHE A 73 -6.46 8.49 -32.30
N ILE A 74 -6.47 9.67 -32.94
CA ILE A 74 -5.69 10.84 -32.50
C ILE A 74 -6.28 11.42 -31.21
N LEU A 75 -7.61 11.44 -31.07
CA LEU A 75 -8.26 11.91 -29.85
C LEU A 75 -7.96 11.01 -28.63
N LEU A 76 -7.97 9.69 -28.84
CA LEU A 76 -7.59 8.67 -27.83
C LEU A 76 -6.11 8.77 -27.45
N LEU A 77 -5.22 8.96 -28.44
CA LEU A 77 -3.78 9.14 -28.18
C LEU A 77 -3.49 10.41 -27.36
N ILE A 78 -4.27 11.47 -27.56
CA ILE A 78 -4.05 12.78 -26.96
C ILE A 78 -4.50 12.84 -25.49
N THR A 79 -5.57 12.13 -25.10
CA THR A 79 -6.06 12.15 -23.71
C THR A 79 -5.33 11.17 -22.79
N ASP A 80 -4.83 10.04 -23.30
CA ASP A 80 -4.47 8.91 -22.44
C ASP A 80 -2.94 8.69 -22.26
N THR A 81 -2.07 9.39 -22.98
CA THR A 81 -0.59 9.26 -22.83
C THR A 81 -0.11 9.65 -21.41
N SER A 82 -0.69 10.70 -20.85
CA SER A 82 -0.42 11.13 -19.47
C SER A 82 -0.83 10.06 -18.44
N PHE A 83 -1.92 9.32 -18.72
CA PHE A 83 -2.39 8.22 -17.87
C PHE A 83 -1.40 7.04 -17.86
N VAL A 84 -0.89 6.65 -19.04
CA VAL A 84 0.15 5.60 -19.16
C VAL A 84 1.37 5.95 -18.32
N TRP A 85 1.86 7.18 -18.45
CA TRP A 85 3.06 7.62 -17.74
C TRP A 85 2.84 7.63 -16.22
N ARG A 86 1.67 8.07 -15.74
CA ARG A 86 1.29 8.03 -14.32
C ARG A 86 1.22 6.60 -13.77
N MET A 87 0.63 5.67 -14.52
CA MET A 87 0.59 4.26 -14.12
C MET A 87 1.99 3.64 -14.13
N GLY A 88 2.82 4.00 -15.11
CA GLY A 88 4.22 3.60 -15.18
C GLY A 88 5.05 4.13 -14.01
N SER A 89 4.86 5.38 -13.59
CA SER A 89 5.57 5.97 -12.45
C SER A 89 5.13 5.37 -11.12
N LEU A 90 3.83 5.11 -10.94
CA LEU A 90 3.30 4.35 -9.81
C LEU A 90 3.93 2.96 -9.75
N ALA A 91 3.85 2.18 -10.81
CA ALA A 91 4.44 0.86 -10.87
C ALA A 91 5.97 0.89 -10.66
N GLY A 92 6.65 1.91 -11.18
CA GLY A 92 8.09 2.14 -10.97
C GLY A 92 8.45 2.37 -9.51
N VAL A 93 7.65 3.14 -8.77
CA VAL A 93 7.85 3.30 -7.34
C VAL A 93 7.59 2.00 -6.59
N PHE A 94 6.48 1.30 -6.89
CA PHE A 94 6.19 0.02 -6.25
C PHE A 94 7.30 -1.01 -6.51
N ALA A 95 7.80 -1.09 -7.74
CA ALA A 95 8.88 -1.97 -8.12
C ALA A 95 10.21 -1.60 -7.44
N PHE A 96 10.59 -0.32 -7.43
CA PHE A 96 11.91 0.10 -6.96
C PHE A 96 11.98 0.30 -5.43
N LEU A 97 11.01 1.00 -4.84
CA LEU A 97 11.12 1.48 -3.45
C LEU A 97 10.55 0.50 -2.43
N ILE A 98 9.45 -0.21 -2.72
CA ILE A 98 8.90 -1.20 -1.77
C ILE A 98 9.93 -2.24 -1.36
N PRO A 99 10.72 -2.86 -2.25
CA PRO A 99 11.75 -3.79 -1.81
C PRO A 99 12.83 -3.14 -0.93
N ILE A 100 13.15 -1.86 -1.15
CA ILE A 100 14.05 -1.08 -0.29
C ILE A 100 13.47 -0.98 1.13
N PHE A 101 12.22 -0.53 1.26
CA PHE A 101 11.56 -0.42 2.55
C PHE A 101 11.38 -1.77 3.24
N ALA A 102 10.97 -2.79 2.48
CA ALA A 102 10.75 -4.13 3.02
C ALA A 102 12.04 -4.73 3.59
N ALA A 103 13.18 -4.62 2.89
CA ALA A 103 14.42 -5.22 3.39
C ALA A 103 15.03 -4.42 4.55
N ILE A 104 14.98 -3.08 4.51
CA ILE A 104 15.48 -2.27 5.63
C ILE A 104 14.58 -2.45 6.87
N GLY A 105 13.26 -2.44 6.70
CA GLY A 105 12.31 -2.73 7.78
C GLY A 105 12.57 -4.08 8.45
N ARG A 106 12.80 -5.13 7.65
CA ARG A 106 13.14 -6.48 8.14
C ARG A 106 14.40 -6.52 9.01
N GLN A 107 15.38 -5.66 8.74
CA GLN A 107 16.67 -5.66 9.43
C GLN A 107 16.65 -4.74 10.67
N LEU A 108 15.76 -3.75 10.67
CA LEU A 108 15.46 -2.94 11.85
C LEU A 108 14.64 -3.68 12.90
N GLU A 109 13.80 -4.64 12.50
CA GLU A 109 13.10 -5.54 13.43
C GLU A 109 14.09 -6.51 14.12
N GLU A 110 13.88 -6.79 15.41
CA GLU A 110 14.84 -7.53 16.24
C GLU A 110 15.10 -8.93 15.70
N ALA A 111 16.28 -9.15 15.14
CA ALA A 111 16.69 -10.49 14.73
C ALA A 111 17.08 -11.30 15.96
N GLU A 112 16.51 -12.50 16.11
CA GLU A 112 16.93 -13.46 17.14
C GLU A 112 18.45 -13.69 17.05
N VAL A 113 19.15 -13.22 18.08
CA VAL A 113 20.61 -13.27 18.30
C VAL A 113 21.18 -14.67 18.04
N VAL A 114 20.44 -15.70 18.47
CA VAL A 114 20.84 -17.13 18.38
C VAL A 114 21.09 -17.63 16.95
N SER A 115 20.35 -17.14 15.96
CA SER A 115 20.55 -17.55 14.56
C SER A 115 21.72 -16.85 13.89
N LYS A 116 22.07 -15.65 14.38
CA LYS A 116 23.12 -14.80 13.82
C LYS A 116 24.48 -15.11 14.42
N ASP A 117 24.57 -15.53 15.68
CA ASP A 117 25.81 -16.02 16.29
C ASP A 117 26.37 -17.24 15.56
N VAL A 118 25.49 -18.11 15.02
CA VAL A 118 25.88 -19.27 14.19
C VAL A 118 26.44 -18.84 12.83
N VAL A 119 25.92 -17.75 12.25
CA VAL A 119 26.46 -17.21 10.98
C VAL A 119 27.79 -16.49 11.23
N LEU A 120 27.90 -15.74 12.33
CA LEU A 120 29.10 -15.01 12.74
C LEU A 120 30.25 -15.92 13.19
N SER A 121 29.94 -17.08 13.76
CA SER A 121 30.94 -18.09 14.15
C SER A 121 31.41 -18.97 12.98
N SER A 122 30.76 -18.89 11.82
CA SER A 122 31.16 -19.63 10.63
C SER A 122 32.16 -18.82 9.77
N PRO A 123 33.16 -19.44 9.12
CA PRO A 123 34.15 -18.76 8.29
C PRO A 123 33.57 -18.33 6.93
N LEU A 124 32.49 -17.54 6.94
CA LEU A 124 31.83 -17.04 5.74
C LEU A 124 32.37 -15.66 5.37
N LYS A 125 32.78 -15.50 4.10
CA LYS A 125 33.09 -14.17 3.56
C LYS A 125 31.81 -13.32 3.53
N PRO A 126 31.87 -12.01 3.85
CA PRO A 126 30.69 -11.13 3.85
C PRO A 126 29.93 -11.12 2.51
N VAL A 127 30.66 -11.24 1.39
CA VAL A 127 30.09 -11.38 0.03
C VAL A 127 29.07 -12.51 -0.04
N HIS A 128 29.36 -13.65 0.59
CA HIS A 128 28.48 -14.82 0.55
C HIS A 128 27.22 -14.64 1.38
N VAL A 129 27.31 -13.87 2.47
CA VAL A 129 26.15 -13.50 3.30
C VAL A 129 25.25 -12.54 2.52
N LEU A 130 25.81 -11.50 1.90
CA LEU A 130 25.07 -10.55 1.07
C LEU A 130 24.35 -11.20 -0.10
N ILE A 131 25.05 -12.05 -0.86
CA ILE A 131 24.42 -12.80 -1.97
C ILE A 131 23.37 -13.77 -1.44
N GLY A 132 23.61 -14.40 -0.29
CA GLY A 132 22.64 -15.26 0.39
C GLY A 132 21.35 -14.52 0.73
N GLU A 133 21.45 -13.36 1.39
CA GLU A 133 20.32 -12.51 1.75
C GLU A 133 19.58 -11.98 0.51
N PHE A 134 20.31 -11.59 -0.54
CA PHE A 134 19.72 -11.16 -1.81
C PHE A 134 18.88 -12.27 -2.45
N MET A 135 19.41 -13.48 -2.54
CA MET A 135 18.71 -14.63 -3.13
C MET A 135 17.42 -14.96 -2.37
N VAL A 136 17.40 -14.77 -1.06
CA VAL A 136 16.21 -14.99 -0.24
C VAL A 136 15.18 -13.88 -0.47
N ASN A 137 15.63 -12.63 -0.59
CA ASN A 137 14.75 -11.50 -0.86
C ASN A 137 14.15 -11.52 -2.29
N LEU A 138 14.72 -12.28 -3.23
CA LEU A 138 14.08 -12.54 -4.53
C LEU A 138 12.70 -13.18 -4.41
N LEU A 139 12.34 -13.78 -3.28
CA LEU A 139 10.97 -14.27 -3.04
C LEU A 139 9.93 -13.15 -3.00
N MET A 140 10.36 -11.91 -2.75
CA MET A 140 9.49 -10.74 -2.81
C MET A 140 9.22 -10.30 -4.25
N LEU A 141 10.09 -10.66 -5.20
CA LEU A 141 9.97 -10.24 -6.60
C LEU A 141 8.62 -10.63 -7.21
N PRO A 142 8.14 -11.88 -7.15
CA PRO A 142 6.83 -12.23 -7.70
C PRO A 142 5.66 -11.49 -7.04
N VAL A 143 5.77 -11.19 -5.73
CA VAL A 143 4.74 -10.42 -5.01
C VAL A 143 4.68 -8.99 -5.53
N ILE A 144 5.84 -8.36 -5.69
CA ILE A 144 5.97 -6.99 -6.22
C ILE A 144 5.47 -6.94 -7.67
N LEU A 145 5.82 -7.93 -8.49
CA LEU A 145 5.34 -8.03 -9.87
C LEU A 145 3.83 -8.20 -9.91
N LEU A 146 3.25 -9.09 -9.08
CA LEU A 146 1.81 -9.29 -9.03
C LEU A 146 1.07 -7.99 -8.64
N LEU A 147 1.54 -7.30 -7.60
CA LEU A 147 0.98 -6.01 -7.19
C LEU A 147 1.11 -4.96 -8.29
N SER A 148 2.27 -4.89 -8.95
CA SER A 148 2.51 -3.93 -10.03
C SER A 148 1.64 -4.22 -11.25
N THR A 149 1.42 -5.50 -11.60
CA THR A 149 0.58 -5.92 -12.74
C THR A 149 -0.88 -5.53 -12.60
N LEU A 150 -1.40 -5.41 -11.37
CA LEU A 150 -2.77 -4.95 -11.14
C LEU A 150 -2.99 -3.52 -11.65
N PHE A 151 -1.97 -2.66 -11.61
CA PHE A 151 -2.06 -1.29 -12.15
C PHE A 151 -2.13 -1.25 -13.69
N PHE A 152 -1.70 -2.31 -14.36
CA PHE A 152 -1.71 -2.39 -15.83
C PHE A 152 -2.99 -2.98 -16.41
N ILE A 153 -3.93 -3.45 -15.59
CA ILE A 153 -5.22 -3.95 -16.08
C ILE A 153 -6.00 -2.85 -16.84
N PRO A 154 -6.17 -1.63 -16.30
CA PRO A 154 -6.79 -0.55 -17.05
C PRO A 154 -6.04 -0.22 -18.36
N LEU A 155 -4.71 -0.27 -18.34
CA LEU A 155 -3.90 -0.03 -19.54
C LEU A 155 -4.08 -1.13 -20.59
N ALA A 156 -4.19 -2.40 -20.17
CA ALA A 156 -4.49 -3.51 -21.07
C ALA A 156 -5.85 -3.34 -21.75
N LEU A 157 -6.84 -2.82 -21.03
CA LEU A 157 -8.18 -2.58 -21.54
C LEU A 157 -8.25 -1.38 -22.49
N ILE A 158 -7.49 -0.31 -22.24
CA ILE A 158 -7.53 0.93 -23.04
C ILE A 158 -6.62 0.85 -24.27
N PHE A 159 -5.39 0.35 -24.13
CA PHE A 159 -4.34 0.45 -25.14
C PHE A 159 -4.05 -0.84 -25.92
N TYR A 160 -4.76 -1.93 -25.64
CA TYR A 160 -4.58 -3.22 -26.32
C TYR A 160 -3.12 -3.68 -26.37
N LEU A 161 -2.54 -3.87 -25.19
CA LEU A 161 -1.11 -4.16 -25.06
C LEU A 161 -0.69 -5.38 -25.88
N SER A 162 0.30 -5.17 -26.77
CA SER A 162 0.94 -6.24 -27.53
C SER A 162 1.78 -7.16 -26.63
N LEU A 163 2.06 -8.38 -27.08
CA LEU A 163 2.95 -9.29 -26.33
C LEU A 163 4.34 -8.65 -26.08
N GLN A 164 4.88 -7.94 -27.08
CA GLN A 164 6.17 -7.24 -26.97
C GLN A 164 6.12 -6.15 -25.89
N THR A 165 5.03 -5.37 -25.86
CA THR A 165 4.79 -4.34 -24.84
C THR A 165 4.74 -4.95 -23.45
N ILE A 166 4.01 -6.06 -23.27
CA ILE A 166 3.89 -6.75 -21.99
C ILE A 166 5.27 -7.27 -21.53
N VAL A 167 6.05 -7.88 -22.43
CA VAL A 167 7.41 -8.34 -22.12
C VAL A 167 8.31 -7.19 -21.66
N LEU A 168 8.24 -6.03 -22.33
CA LEU A 168 9.04 -4.86 -21.95
C LEU A 168 8.61 -4.26 -20.59
N ILE A 169 7.30 -4.22 -20.31
CA ILE A 169 6.76 -3.83 -19.00
C ILE A 169 7.27 -4.77 -17.90
N PHE A 170 7.21 -6.09 -18.10
CA PHE A 170 7.72 -7.03 -17.09
C PHE A 170 9.25 -6.94 -16.94
N ALA A 171 10.00 -6.80 -18.03
CA ALA A 171 11.45 -6.66 -17.98
C ALA A 171 11.87 -5.41 -17.18
N THR A 172 11.22 -4.26 -17.41
CA THR A 172 11.48 -3.02 -16.67
C THR A 172 11.16 -3.17 -15.18
N LEU A 173 10.00 -3.75 -14.83
CA LEU A 173 9.61 -3.95 -13.44
C LEU A 173 10.52 -4.94 -12.71
N ILE A 174 10.94 -6.01 -13.38
CA ILE A 174 11.92 -6.98 -12.84
C ILE A 174 13.22 -6.25 -12.54
N LEU A 175 13.74 -5.48 -13.50
CA LEU A 175 15.03 -4.83 -13.34
C LEU A 175 14.99 -3.75 -12.25
N ALA A 176 13.91 -2.96 -12.19
CA ALA A 176 13.71 -1.99 -11.11
C ALA A 176 13.63 -2.67 -9.73
N SER A 177 12.91 -3.79 -9.64
CA SER A 177 12.77 -4.57 -8.41
C SER A 177 14.09 -5.21 -7.98
N LEU A 178 14.86 -5.77 -8.91
CA LEU A 178 16.18 -6.35 -8.61
C LEU A 178 17.14 -5.28 -8.07
N THR A 179 17.15 -4.10 -8.69
CA THR A 179 17.94 -2.95 -8.23
C THR A 179 17.51 -2.52 -6.83
N GLY A 180 16.20 -2.39 -6.60
CA GLY A 180 15.63 -2.05 -5.30
C GLY A 180 16.02 -3.06 -4.22
N ILE A 181 15.81 -4.37 -4.47
CA ILE A 181 16.16 -5.46 -3.54
C ILE A 181 17.66 -5.43 -3.21
N TRP A 182 18.52 -5.24 -4.22
CA TRP A 182 19.97 -5.24 -4.01
C TRP A 182 20.45 -4.05 -3.18
N ILE A 183 19.98 -2.84 -3.51
CA ILE A 183 20.26 -1.64 -2.70
C ILE A 183 19.78 -1.85 -1.26
N ALA A 184 18.59 -2.42 -1.09
CA ALA A 184 18.02 -2.73 0.22
C ALA A 184 18.95 -3.64 1.04
N VAL A 185 19.46 -4.70 0.43
CA VAL A 185 20.38 -5.64 1.06
C VAL A 185 21.66 -4.91 1.49
N ILE A 186 22.33 -4.18 0.59
CA ILE A 186 23.54 -3.42 0.90
C ILE A 186 23.31 -2.46 2.08
N VAL A 187 22.28 -1.62 1.99
CA VAL A 187 21.96 -0.62 3.01
C VAL A 187 21.69 -1.31 4.34
N SER A 188 20.92 -2.40 4.32
CA SER A 188 20.57 -3.12 5.54
C SER A 188 21.76 -3.80 6.21
N THR A 189 22.68 -4.39 5.43
CA THR A 189 23.91 -4.97 5.96
C THR A 189 24.85 -3.88 6.49
N TYR A 190 24.95 -2.74 5.79
CA TYR A 190 25.74 -1.61 6.27
C TYR A 190 25.22 -1.08 7.61
N LEU A 191 23.90 -0.86 7.71
CA LEU A 191 23.24 -0.45 8.95
C LEU A 191 23.44 -1.44 10.08
N PHE A 192 23.51 -2.74 9.77
CA PHE A 192 23.75 -3.79 10.76
C PHE A 192 25.19 -3.76 11.31
N THR A 193 26.16 -3.41 10.47
CA THR A 193 27.60 -3.48 10.84
C THR A 193 28.07 -2.30 11.67
N ARG A 194 27.35 -1.18 11.60
CA ARG A 194 27.62 -0.02 12.42
C ARG A 194 26.81 -0.17 13.70
N GLU A 195 27.49 -0.53 14.79
CA GLU A 195 26.92 -0.74 16.11
C GLU A 195 26.05 0.47 16.53
N TYR A 196 24.74 0.34 16.40
CA TYR A 196 23.82 1.42 16.74
C TYR A 196 23.24 1.18 18.14
N ARG A 197 23.58 2.08 19.08
CA ARG A 197 22.88 2.23 20.36
C ARG A 197 21.36 2.17 20.14
N SER A 198 20.63 1.54 21.06
CA SER A 198 19.16 1.35 21.01
C SER A 198 18.37 2.58 20.51
N LYS A 199 18.76 3.79 20.93
CA LYS A 199 18.15 5.06 20.50
C LYS A 199 18.30 5.36 19.01
N ALA A 200 19.44 5.06 18.40
CA ALA A 200 19.69 5.29 16.98
C ALA A 200 18.92 4.31 16.09
N LYS A 201 18.71 3.07 16.56
CA LYS A 201 17.85 2.08 15.90
C LYS A 201 16.39 2.56 15.84
N SER A 202 15.87 3.11 16.95
CA SER A 202 14.54 3.73 16.98
C SER A 202 14.43 4.97 16.08
N ALA A 203 15.46 5.82 16.07
CA ALA A 203 15.52 6.97 15.18
C ALA A 203 15.57 6.57 13.71
N LEU A 204 16.28 5.49 13.37
CA LEU A 204 16.36 4.95 12.02
C LEU A 204 15.05 4.30 11.56
N LYS A 205 14.30 3.64 12.46
CA LYS A 205 12.92 3.18 12.22
C LYS A 205 11.99 4.35 11.94
N ALA A 206 12.08 5.41 12.73
CA ALA A 206 11.32 6.64 12.51
C ALA A 206 11.72 7.30 11.18
N LEU A 207 13.01 7.37 10.86
CA LEU A 207 13.52 7.86 9.58
C LEU A 207 13.02 7.01 8.41
N LEU A 208 12.91 5.69 8.57
CA LEU A 208 12.32 4.82 7.56
C LEU A 208 10.85 5.13 7.32
N GLY A 209 10.10 5.39 8.39
CA GLY A 209 8.72 5.88 8.31
C GLY A 209 8.64 7.22 7.58
N VAL A 210 9.51 8.17 7.91
CA VAL A 210 9.60 9.48 7.25
C VAL A 210 10.02 9.35 5.78
N LEU A 211 10.96 8.46 5.45
CA LEU A 211 11.37 8.14 4.08
C LEU A 211 10.24 7.48 3.31
N GLY A 212 9.43 6.63 3.95
CA GLY A 212 8.23 6.05 3.35
C GLY A 212 7.19 7.12 3.02
N VAL A 213 7.05 8.12 3.90
CA VAL A 213 6.21 9.30 3.67
C VAL A 213 6.79 10.19 2.56
N ALA A 214 8.10 10.42 2.56
CA ALA A 214 8.79 11.18 1.51
C ALA A 214 8.74 10.46 0.16
N MET A 215 8.77 9.13 0.15
CA MET A 215 8.46 8.31 -1.03
C MET A 215 7.02 8.56 -1.45
N GLY A 216 6.07 8.53 -0.52
CA GLY A 216 4.69 8.92 -0.77
C GLY A 216 4.65 10.25 -1.51
N ILE A 217 5.25 11.30 -0.93
CA ILE A 217 5.34 12.63 -1.56
C ILE A 217 6.04 12.56 -2.93
N GLY A 218 7.09 11.76 -3.09
CA GLY A 218 7.83 11.58 -4.35
C GLY A 218 6.98 10.92 -5.44
N ILE A 219 6.23 9.85 -5.12
CA ILE A 219 5.23 9.23 -6.00
C ILE A 219 4.25 10.29 -6.49
N LEU A 220 3.92 11.23 -5.62
CA LEU A 220 2.86 12.20 -5.85
C LEU A 220 3.34 13.40 -6.67
N VAL A 221 4.54 13.90 -6.37
CA VAL A 221 5.20 14.90 -7.22
C VAL A 221 5.42 14.32 -8.61
N LEU A 222 5.84 13.05 -8.71
CA LEU A 222 6.02 12.39 -9.99
C LEU A 222 4.71 12.08 -10.70
N SER A 223 3.64 11.67 -10.02
CA SER A 223 2.36 11.38 -10.69
C SER A 223 1.57 12.65 -11.08
N MET A 224 1.85 13.79 -10.44
CA MET A 224 1.18 15.07 -10.72
C MET A 224 2.00 16.02 -11.58
N SER A 225 3.33 15.84 -11.70
CA SER A 225 4.13 16.70 -12.58
C SER A 225 3.67 16.53 -14.03
N THR A 226 3.08 17.58 -14.58
CA THR A 226 2.83 17.72 -16.02
C THR A 226 4.12 17.77 -16.82
N THR A 227 5.24 18.07 -16.17
CA THR A 227 6.57 18.13 -16.79
C THR A 227 7.45 16.95 -16.32
N PRO A 228 7.58 15.89 -17.13
CA PRO A 228 8.47 14.76 -16.82
C PRO A 228 9.96 15.15 -16.75
N SER A 229 10.33 16.36 -17.18
CA SER A 229 11.70 16.84 -17.28
C SER A 229 12.41 17.13 -15.95
N SER A 230 11.67 17.48 -14.89
CA SER A 230 12.30 17.98 -13.65
C SER A 230 12.92 16.88 -12.77
N PHE A 231 12.55 15.62 -12.98
CA PHE A 231 12.98 14.47 -12.17
C PHE A 231 13.57 13.33 -13.00
N TRP A 232 14.13 13.68 -14.16
CA TRP A 232 14.63 12.72 -15.15
C TRP A 232 15.71 11.76 -14.62
N PHE A 233 16.34 12.05 -13.48
CA PHE A 233 17.40 11.25 -12.85
C PHE A 233 16.87 10.18 -11.87
N LEU A 234 15.57 10.15 -11.57
CA LEU A 234 15.00 9.21 -10.62
C LEU A 234 14.67 7.86 -11.27
N PRO A 235 15.05 6.71 -10.67
CA PRO A 235 14.76 5.38 -11.24
C PRO A 235 13.27 5.10 -11.51
N PRO A 236 12.31 5.53 -10.66
CA PRO A 236 10.89 5.40 -10.98
C PRO A 236 10.46 6.14 -12.26
N VAL A 237 11.10 7.25 -12.60
CA VAL A 237 10.84 8.00 -13.85
C VAL A 237 11.36 7.22 -15.05
N TRP A 238 12.50 6.55 -14.93
CA TRP A 238 13.00 5.68 -16.00
C TRP A 238 12.05 4.51 -16.29
N VAL A 239 11.47 3.93 -15.23
CA VAL A 239 10.43 2.90 -15.39
C VAL A 239 9.20 3.50 -16.09
N ALA A 240 8.73 4.66 -15.67
CA ALA A 240 7.60 5.36 -16.28
C ALA A 240 7.81 5.65 -17.77
N ASN A 241 8.98 6.18 -18.14
CA ASN A 241 9.32 6.52 -19.52
C ASN A 241 9.43 5.27 -20.38
N THR A 242 10.03 4.18 -19.87
CA THR A 242 10.12 2.93 -20.63
C THR A 242 8.75 2.29 -20.84
N ILE A 243 7.88 2.32 -19.83
CA ILE A 243 6.51 1.81 -19.92
C ILE A 243 5.69 2.67 -20.87
N HIS A 244 5.78 3.99 -20.77
CA HIS A 244 5.14 4.89 -21.71
C HIS A 244 5.54 4.55 -23.15
N PHE A 245 6.84 4.49 -23.42
CA PHE A 245 7.36 4.10 -24.72
C PHE A 245 6.86 2.71 -25.17
N ALA A 246 6.80 1.72 -24.27
CA ALA A 246 6.32 0.38 -24.58
C ALA A 246 4.85 0.37 -25.04
N VAL A 247 4.02 1.22 -24.45
CA VAL A 247 2.58 1.29 -24.70
C VAL A 247 2.26 2.18 -25.89
N THR A 248 2.82 3.40 -25.93
CA THR A 248 2.48 4.41 -26.94
C THR A 248 3.37 4.35 -28.17
N GLN A 249 4.49 3.60 -28.12
CA GLN A 249 5.54 3.58 -29.15
C GLN A 249 6.09 4.99 -29.45
N SER A 250 5.93 5.93 -28.50
CA SER A 250 6.31 7.32 -28.65
C SER A 250 7.04 7.83 -27.40
N ASN A 251 7.98 8.75 -27.62
CA ASN A 251 8.70 9.45 -26.55
C ASN A 251 8.13 10.83 -26.26
N VAL A 252 6.88 11.07 -26.63
CA VAL A 252 6.24 12.36 -26.47
C VAL A 252 5.02 12.17 -25.58
N ALA A 253 5.03 12.83 -24.43
CA ALA A 253 3.86 12.93 -23.57
C ALA A 253 3.00 14.09 -24.07
N VAL A 254 1.71 13.84 -24.28
CA VAL A 254 0.76 14.90 -24.58
C VAL A 254 0.20 15.42 -23.27
N VAL A 255 0.43 16.70 -23.03
CA VAL A 255 0.00 17.38 -21.80
C VAL A 255 -1.03 18.42 -22.18
N LYS A 256 -2.22 18.27 -21.65
CA LYS A 256 -3.27 19.27 -21.78
C LYS A 256 -3.07 20.35 -20.73
N ILE A 257 -2.84 21.58 -21.17
CA ILE A 257 -2.82 22.77 -20.31
C ILE A 257 -3.92 23.69 -20.82
N ASN A 258 -5.00 23.81 -20.05
CA ASN A 258 -6.23 24.50 -20.42
C ASN A 258 -6.86 23.88 -21.69
N PHE A 259 -6.95 24.66 -22.78
CA PHE A 259 -7.50 24.25 -24.07
C PHE A 259 -6.44 23.83 -25.09
N ALA A 260 -5.15 23.94 -24.74
CA ALA A 260 -4.05 23.64 -25.64
C ALA A 260 -3.38 22.30 -25.27
N TYR A 261 -3.04 21.53 -26.30
CA TYR A 261 -2.25 20.32 -26.17
C TYR A 261 -0.78 20.65 -26.43
N PHE A 262 0.06 20.40 -25.44
CA PHE A 262 1.51 20.56 -25.53
C PHE A 262 2.15 19.18 -25.68
N PHE A 263 3.05 19.07 -26.65
CA PHE A 263 3.85 17.89 -26.88
C PHE A 263 5.18 18.04 -26.15
N ILE A 264 5.35 17.31 -25.06
CA ILE A 264 6.55 17.39 -24.23
C ILE A 264 7.38 16.14 -24.49
N PRO A 265 8.62 16.25 -25.00
CA PRO A 265 9.50 15.10 -25.13
C PRO A 265 9.84 14.55 -23.74
N LEU A 266 9.64 13.26 -23.56
CA LEU A 266 10.07 12.54 -22.36
C LEU A 266 11.59 12.47 -22.34
N GLN A 267 12.17 12.95 -21.25
CA GLN A 267 13.60 12.88 -21.00
C GLN A 267 13.84 12.06 -19.73
N PRO A 268 14.69 11.01 -19.77
CA PRO A 268 15.32 10.43 -20.96
C PRO A 268 14.33 9.60 -21.80
N ASP A 269 14.63 9.35 -23.08
CA ASP A 269 13.88 8.47 -24.01
C ASP A 269 13.63 7.09 -23.35
N GLY A 270 12.52 6.41 -23.65
CA GLY A 270 12.21 5.07 -23.15
C GLY A 270 13.35 4.05 -23.26
N TRP A 271 14.06 3.98 -24.39
CA TRP A 271 15.22 3.07 -24.50
C TRP A 271 16.38 3.50 -23.62
N THR A 272 16.70 4.80 -23.62
CA THR A 272 17.76 5.33 -22.76
C THR A 272 17.43 5.15 -21.28
N SER A 273 16.16 5.29 -20.90
CA SER A 273 15.64 5.01 -19.56
C SER A 273 15.84 3.55 -19.18
N PHE A 274 15.51 2.61 -20.07
CA PHE A 274 15.78 1.18 -19.85
C PHE A 274 17.27 0.89 -19.66
N THR A 275 18.12 1.48 -20.51
CA THR A 275 19.58 1.31 -20.40
C THR A 275 20.13 1.91 -19.11
N LEU A 276 19.65 3.08 -18.69
CA LEU A 276 20.04 3.69 -17.42
C LEU A 276 19.65 2.81 -16.22
N LEU A 277 18.48 2.19 -16.27
CA LEU A 277 18.04 1.24 -15.25
C LEU A 277 19.00 0.02 -15.20
N ALA A 278 19.36 -0.55 -16.35
CA ALA A 278 20.30 -1.67 -16.45
C ALA A 278 21.72 -1.31 -15.99
N VAL A 279 22.19 -0.12 -16.35
CA VAL A 279 23.48 0.43 -15.89
C VAL A 279 23.43 0.66 -14.38
N LEU A 280 22.34 1.21 -13.83
CA LEU A 280 22.19 1.39 -12.40
C LEU A 280 22.20 0.04 -11.66
N PHE A 281 21.51 -0.98 -12.18
CA PHE A 281 21.55 -2.32 -11.62
C PHE A 281 22.97 -2.87 -11.58
N THR A 282 23.67 -2.86 -12.72
CA THR A 282 25.06 -3.38 -12.81
C THR A 282 26.03 -2.61 -11.93
N LEU A 283 25.97 -1.27 -11.91
CA LEU A 283 26.78 -0.44 -11.03
C LEU A 283 26.48 -0.70 -9.56
N SER A 284 25.20 -0.79 -9.17
CA SER A 284 24.82 -1.11 -7.80
C SER A 284 25.33 -2.49 -7.38
N PHE A 285 25.30 -3.47 -8.30
CA PHE A 285 25.85 -4.81 -8.09
C PHE A 285 27.35 -4.79 -7.83
N LEU A 286 28.11 -4.11 -8.69
CA LEU A 286 29.55 -3.94 -8.55
C LEU A 286 29.93 -3.18 -7.28
N LEU A 287 29.21 -2.10 -6.95
CA LEU A 287 29.40 -1.35 -5.70
C LEU A 287 29.12 -2.22 -4.47
N GLY A 288 28.06 -3.02 -4.48
CA GLY A 288 27.77 -3.97 -3.40
C GLY A 288 28.88 -4.99 -3.21
N ALA A 289 29.37 -5.56 -4.31
CA ALA A 289 30.50 -6.49 -4.29
C ALA A 289 31.78 -5.81 -3.76
N ALA A 290 32.10 -4.59 -4.19
CA ALA A 290 33.27 -3.85 -3.71
C ALA A 290 33.17 -3.44 -2.23
N CYS A 291 31.98 -3.00 -1.78
CA CYS A 291 31.73 -2.60 -0.40
C CYS A 291 31.73 -3.80 0.55
N SER A 292 31.29 -4.98 0.08
CA SER A 292 31.21 -6.17 0.92
C SER A 292 32.54 -6.60 1.55
N SER A 293 33.67 -6.36 0.87
CA SER A 293 35.00 -6.72 1.39
C SER A 293 35.42 -5.87 2.60
N LYS A 294 34.83 -4.68 2.75
CA LYS A 294 35.13 -3.75 3.85
C LYS A 294 34.28 -3.98 5.10
N ILE A 295 33.25 -4.82 4.99
CA ILE A 295 32.33 -5.11 6.09
C ILE A 295 33.01 -6.07 7.07
N LYS A 296 33.38 -5.56 8.25
CA LYS A 296 33.82 -6.39 9.38
C LYS A 296 32.65 -6.58 10.32
N PHE A 297 32.25 -7.83 10.55
CA PHE A 297 31.28 -8.14 11.59
C PHE A 297 31.99 -8.11 12.94
N THR A 298 31.94 -6.99 13.65
CA THR A 298 32.41 -6.93 15.04
C THR A 298 31.38 -7.60 15.93
N SER A 299 31.78 -8.73 16.52
CA SER A 299 31.04 -9.37 17.61
C SER A 299 31.21 -8.55 18.88
N VAL A 300 30.08 -8.16 19.49
CA VAL A 300 29.78 -8.21 20.93
C VAL A 300 28.47 -7.42 21.10
N PHE A 301 27.36 -8.15 21.21
CA PHE A 301 26.08 -7.58 21.59
C PHE A 301 26.04 -7.45 23.12
N GLU A 302 26.57 -6.35 23.66
CA GLU A 302 26.27 -5.97 25.05
C GLU A 302 24.89 -5.31 25.11
N GLY A 303 23.85 -6.15 25.07
CA GLY A 303 22.47 -5.74 25.30
C GLY A 303 22.27 -5.31 26.75
N ARG A 304 22.63 -4.08 27.10
CA ARG A 304 22.08 -3.43 28.30
C ARG A 304 20.64 -3.04 28.00
N GLU A 305 19.70 -3.87 28.44
CA GLU A 305 18.31 -3.47 28.59
C GLU A 305 18.23 -2.39 29.68
N GLU A 306 18.23 -1.12 29.29
CA GLU A 306 17.92 -0.01 30.20
C GLU A 306 16.45 -0.14 30.64
N THR A 307 16.22 -0.78 31.78
CA THR A 307 14.89 -0.84 32.40
C THR A 307 14.55 0.56 32.95
N SER A 308 13.88 1.39 32.15
CA SER A 308 13.35 2.66 32.62
C SER A 308 12.18 2.40 33.58
N ILE A 309 12.40 2.59 34.88
CA ILE A 309 11.35 2.52 35.91
C ILE A 309 10.54 3.82 35.82
N ILE A 310 9.29 3.74 35.38
CA ILE A 310 8.39 4.90 35.29
C ILE A 310 7.78 5.15 36.68
N LYS A 311 8.03 6.35 37.24
CA LYS A 311 7.38 6.83 38.47
C LYS A 311 5.98 7.38 38.13
N GLY A 312 4.94 6.67 38.54
CA GLY A 312 3.55 7.14 38.49
C GLY A 312 2.79 6.79 37.20
N GLU A 313 1.46 6.73 37.32
CA GLU A 313 0.56 6.46 36.20
C GLU A 313 0.01 7.77 35.61
N ASN A 314 0.25 7.99 34.31
CA ASN A 314 -0.24 9.18 33.59
C ASN A 314 -1.77 9.30 33.64
N LEU A 315 -2.26 10.54 33.60
CA LEU A 315 -3.69 10.87 33.66
C LEU A 315 -4.49 10.19 32.52
N PHE A 316 -3.87 10.01 31.35
CA PHE A 316 -4.40 9.23 30.24
C PHE A 316 -4.83 7.82 30.67
N TYR A 317 -3.93 7.03 31.27
CA TYR A 317 -4.23 5.67 31.72
C TYR A 317 -5.27 5.61 32.83
N LYS A 318 -5.29 6.62 33.72
CA LYS A 318 -6.32 6.75 34.76
C LYS A 318 -7.71 6.96 34.16
N ALA A 319 -7.81 7.78 33.12
CA ALA A 319 -9.08 7.99 32.40
C ALA A 319 -9.61 6.70 31.78
N PHE A 320 -8.73 5.91 31.13
CA PHE A 320 -9.12 4.59 30.60
C PHE A 320 -9.57 3.61 31.66
N ARG A 321 -8.88 3.58 32.81
CA ARG A 321 -9.27 2.69 33.91
C ARG A 321 -10.68 3.00 34.43
N LYS A 322 -11.11 4.26 34.36
CA LYS A 322 -12.46 4.72 34.76
C LYS A 322 -13.52 4.50 33.67
N ALA A 323 -13.15 4.60 32.39
CA ALA A 323 -14.09 4.48 31.27
C ALA A 323 -14.54 3.04 30.98
N LEU A 324 -13.75 2.04 31.38
CA LEU A 324 -14.01 0.63 31.07
C LEU A 324 -14.39 -0.16 32.34
N PRO A 325 -15.26 -1.18 32.22
CA PRO A 325 -15.61 -2.03 33.35
C PRO A 325 -14.44 -2.95 33.77
N TYR A 326 -14.38 -3.29 35.05
CA TYR A 326 -13.47 -4.32 35.55
C TYR A 326 -13.96 -5.72 35.11
N PRO A 327 -13.08 -6.62 34.63
CA PRO A 327 -11.60 -6.56 34.58
C PRO A 327 -11.00 -6.06 33.26
N LEU A 328 -11.83 -5.69 32.27
CA LEU A 328 -11.39 -5.29 30.93
C LEU A 328 -10.48 -4.05 30.98
N ASN A 329 -10.76 -3.14 31.91
CA ASN A 329 -9.97 -1.94 32.13
C ASN A 329 -8.50 -2.20 32.45
N ILE A 330 -8.16 -3.24 33.22
CA ILE A 330 -6.77 -3.57 33.56
C ILE A 330 -6.03 -4.08 32.32
N MET A 331 -6.67 -4.95 31.54
CA MET A 331 -6.07 -5.51 30.33
C MET A 331 -5.79 -4.44 29.29
N VAL A 332 -6.79 -3.61 28.97
CA VAL A 332 -6.63 -2.54 27.97
C VAL A 332 -5.55 -1.54 28.39
N VAL A 333 -5.52 -1.14 29.66
CA VAL A 333 -4.48 -0.23 30.16
C VAL A 333 -3.10 -0.87 30.11
N SER A 334 -2.98 -2.16 30.43
CA SER A 334 -1.71 -2.88 30.34
C SER A 334 -1.20 -2.95 28.90
N GLN A 335 -2.10 -3.26 27.95
CA GLN A 335 -1.75 -3.35 26.53
C GLN A 335 -1.36 -1.97 25.95
N LEU A 336 -2.13 -0.91 26.26
CA LEU A 336 -1.79 0.46 25.86
C LEU A 336 -0.43 0.93 26.41
N LYS A 337 -0.10 0.56 27.66
CA LYS A 337 1.23 0.87 28.22
C LYS A 337 2.35 0.14 27.48
N GLU A 338 2.14 -1.14 27.15
CA GLU A 338 3.13 -1.89 26.38
C GLU A 338 3.27 -1.32 24.96
N PHE A 339 2.16 -0.93 24.33
CA PHE A 339 2.16 -0.29 23.01
C PHE A 339 2.99 1.00 23.01
N THR A 340 2.75 1.90 23.97
CA THR A 340 3.43 3.20 24.06
C THR A 340 4.88 3.12 24.54
N ARG A 341 5.25 2.07 25.30
CA ARG A 341 6.64 1.84 25.74
C ARG A 341 7.58 1.64 24.55
N ARG A 342 7.08 1.08 23.45
CA ARG A 342 7.87 0.78 22.25
C ARG A 342 7.82 1.96 21.29
N THR A 343 8.94 2.67 21.16
CA THR A 343 9.06 3.80 20.23
C THR A 343 8.82 3.41 18.76
N ASP A 344 9.02 2.14 18.41
CA ASP A 344 8.70 1.60 17.09
C ASP A 344 7.21 1.73 16.76
N ASN A 345 6.35 1.39 17.71
CA ASN A 345 4.90 1.48 17.55
C ASN A 345 4.45 2.93 17.33
N ILE A 346 5.08 3.88 18.04
CA ILE A 346 4.83 5.31 17.85
C ILE A 346 5.29 5.76 16.46
N ALA A 347 6.49 5.35 16.02
CA ALA A 347 7.01 5.69 14.69
C ALA A 347 6.08 5.20 13.57
N ARG A 348 5.57 3.98 13.69
CA ARG A 348 4.61 3.41 12.73
C ARG A 348 3.25 4.13 12.80
N PHE A 349 2.78 4.46 14.00
CA PHE A 349 1.56 5.27 14.17
C PHE A 349 1.68 6.64 13.49
N VAL A 350 2.82 7.33 13.66
CA VAL A 350 3.11 8.60 12.99
C VAL A 350 3.16 8.42 11.47
N SER A 351 3.75 7.33 10.96
CA SER A 351 3.79 7.07 9.52
C SER A 351 2.40 6.94 8.88
N VAL A 352 1.41 6.41 9.62
CA VAL A 352 0.01 6.36 9.15
C VAL A 352 -0.63 7.74 9.11
N ILE A 353 -0.38 8.61 10.10
CA ILE A 353 -0.89 9.99 10.11
C ILE A 353 -0.34 10.81 8.94
N MET A 354 0.94 10.63 8.66
CA MET A 354 1.64 11.42 7.65
C MET A 354 1.08 11.17 6.25
N LEU A 355 0.59 9.96 5.95
CA LEU A 355 0.13 9.64 4.61
C LEU A 355 -1.10 10.48 4.20
N PRO A 356 -2.17 10.63 5.01
CA PRO A 356 -3.29 11.52 4.67
C PRO A 356 -2.94 13.01 4.70
N LEU A 357 -1.94 13.42 5.49
CA LEU A 357 -1.41 14.78 5.43
C LEU A 357 -0.80 15.05 4.05
N VAL A 358 -0.03 14.08 3.55
CA VAL A 358 0.54 14.12 2.20
C VAL A 358 -0.57 14.21 1.15
N ILE A 359 -1.64 13.42 1.27
CA ILE A 359 -2.74 13.48 0.30
C ILE A 359 -3.56 14.80 0.44
N LEU A 360 -3.69 15.38 1.64
CA LEU A 360 -4.27 16.72 1.79
C LEU A 360 -3.43 17.79 1.08
N LEU A 361 -2.10 17.69 1.15
CA LEU A 361 -1.21 18.55 0.37
C LEU A 361 -1.43 18.31 -1.14
N MET A 362 -1.63 17.07 -1.57
CA MET A 362 -1.98 16.76 -2.96
C MET A 362 -3.27 17.45 -3.39
N SER A 363 -4.35 17.34 -2.62
CA SER A 363 -5.64 17.85 -3.09
C SER A 363 -5.61 19.37 -3.26
N ARG A 364 -4.85 20.08 -2.41
CA ARG A 364 -4.62 21.52 -2.56
C ARG A 364 -3.78 21.85 -3.79
N MET A 365 -2.73 21.08 -4.07
CA MET A 365 -1.92 21.26 -5.27
C MET A 365 -2.69 20.89 -6.54
N MET A 366 -3.49 19.83 -6.54
CA MET A 366 -4.32 19.44 -7.69
C MET A 366 -5.41 20.46 -7.98
N ARG A 367 -5.94 21.14 -6.96
CA ARG A 367 -6.97 22.18 -7.13
C ARG A 367 -6.49 23.37 -7.95
N SER A 368 -5.17 23.61 -8.08
CA SER A 368 -4.66 24.64 -8.99
C SER A 368 -4.77 24.22 -10.46
N ASP A 369 -4.73 22.92 -10.77
CA ASP A 369 -4.86 22.37 -12.13
C ASP A 369 -6.33 22.09 -12.51
N VAL A 370 -7.25 21.98 -11.53
CA VAL A 370 -8.71 21.83 -11.71
C VAL A 370 -9.34 22.95 -12.55
N THR A 371 -8.66 24.08 -12.71
CA THR A 371 -9.09 25.18 -13.58
C THR A 371 -9.02 24.86 -15.07
N SER A 372 -8.45 23.70 -15.47
CA SER A 372 -8.06 23.40 -16.86
C SER A 372 -8.77 22.23 -17.57
N GLY A 373 -9.69 21.48 -16.95
CA GLY A 373 -10.48 20.47 -17.69
C GLY A 373 -11.25 19.44 -16.86
N GLY A 374 -12.35 18.91 -17.42
CA GLY A 374 -13.34 18.02 -16.79
C GLY A 374 -12.84 16.65 -16.27
N ASP A 375 -11.60 16.26 -16.58
CA ASP A 375 -10.99 15.01 -16.07
C ASP A 375 -10.75 15.03 -14.55
N SER A 376 -10.80 16.21 -13.92
CA SER A 376 -10.58 16.39 -12.49
C SER A 376 -11.58 15.66 -11.60
N LEU A 377 -12.82 15.45 -12.06
CA LEU A 377 -13.89 14.86 -11.26
C LEU A 377 -13.72 13.34 -11.12
N LEU A 378 -13.23 12.70 -12.18
CA LEU A 378 -12.91 11.27 -12.21
C LEU A 378 -11.64 10.97 -11.39
N VAL A 379 -10.68 11.89 -11.40
CA VAL A 379 -9.50 11.82 -10.55
C VAL A 379 -9.87 12.03 -9.07
N LEU A 380 -10.76 12.97 -8.74
CA LEU A 380 -11.20 13.21 -7.36
C LEU A 380 -12.00 12.02 -6.78
N SER A 381 -12.82 11.35 -7.59
CA SER A 381 -13.56 10.14 -7.18
C SER A 381 -12.67 8.90 -7.05
N SER A 382 -11.60 8.81 -7.84
CA SER A 382 -10.59 7.75 -7.69
C SER A 382 -9.75 7.94 -6.42
N LEU A 383 -9.36 9.17 -6.09
CA LEU A 383 -8.64 9.51 -4.85
C LEU A 383 -9.52 9.28 -3.63
N SER A 384 -10.81 9.61 -3.70
CA SER A 384 -11.75 9.40 -2.59
C SER A 384 -11.85 7.93 -2.18
N SER A 385 -11.98 7.04 -3.16
CA SER A 385 -12.02 5.59 -2.96
C SER A 385 -10.71 5.05 -2.36
N PHE A 386 -9.56 5.56 -2.81
CA PHE A 386 -8.25 5.20 -2.26
C PHE A 386 -8.11 5.56 -0.78
N TYR A 387 -8.59 6.74 -0.36
CA TYR A 387 -8.56 7.15 1.05
C TYR A 387 -9.36 6.22 1.96
N PHE A 388 -10.58 5.85 1.55
CA PHE A 388 -11.40 4.94 2.35
C PHE A 388 -10.77 3.56 2.49
N VAL A 389 -10.18 3.04 1.41
CA VAL A 389 -9.40 1.79 1.47
C VAL A 389 -8.22 1.97 2.41
N LEU A 390 -7.49 3.09 2.34
CA LEU A 390 -6.33 3.31 3.18
C LEU A 390 -6.68 3.36 4.67
N VAL A 391 -7.71 4.11 5.05
CA VAL A 391 -8.14 4.20 6.45
C VAL A 391 -8.80 2.91 6.92
N GLY A 392 -9.67 2.32 6.10
CA GLY A 392 -10.42 1.13 6.44
C GLY A 392 -9.60 -0.15 6.42
N VAL A 393 -8.45 -0.19 5.73
CA VAL A 393 -7.65 -1.42 5.56
C VAL A 393 -6.29 -1.28 6.22
N MET A 394 -5.52 -0.23 5.91
CA MET A 394 -4.12 -0.16 6.33
C MET A 394 -3.95 0.19 7.80
N LEU A 395 -4.78 1.08 8.34
CA LEU A 395 -4.64 1.57 9.72
C LEU A 395 -4.76 0.44 10.75
N PRO A 396 -5.85 -0.37 10.80
CA PRO A 396 -5.92 -1.52 11.71
C PRO A 396 -4.81 -2.54 11.48
N MET A 397 -4.43 -2.76 10.22
CA MET A 397 -3.33 -3.67 9.87
C MET A 397 -1.97 -3.18 10.35
N MET A 398 -1.77 -1.88 10.54
CA MET A 398 -0.52 -1.40 11.11
C MET A 398 -0.51 -1.52 12.63
N VAL A 399 -1.64 -1.38 13.33
CA VAL A 399 -1.71 -1.37 14.81
C VAL A 399 -1.79 -2.77 15.42
N ILE A 400 -2.65 -3.64 14.89
CA ILE A 400 -2.99 -4.94 15.50
C ILE A 400 -1.84 -5.97 15.51
N PRO A 401 -0.98 -6.06 14.48
CA PRO A 401 0.07 -7.06 14.47
C PRO A 401 0.98 -7.01 15.70
N TYR A 402 1.24 -5.84 16.31
CA TYR A 402 2.13 -5.74 17.49
C TYR A 402 1.66 -6.52 18.69
N VAL A 403 0.34 -6.58 18.89
CA VAL A 403 -0.23 -7.24 20.05
C VAL A 403 -0.01 -8.76 19.99
N PHE A 404 0.11 -9.32 18.78
CA PHE A 404 0.25 -10.76 18.56
C PHE A 404 1.65 -11.23 18.20
N ILE A 405 2.51 -10.34 17.70
CA ILE A 405 3.70 -10.77 16.97
C ILE A 405 4.94 -10.93 17.84
N ASP A 406 4.99 -10.20 18.96
CA ASP A 406 6.29 -9.88 19.56
C ASP A 406 6.34 -10.10 21.07
N SER A 407 5.49 -11.00 21.57
CA SER A 407 5.61 -11.54 22.91
C SER A 407 5.85 -13.05 22.81
N LYS A 408 7.08 -13.50 23.10
CA LYS A 408 7.30 -14.89 23.56
C LYS A 408 6.41 -15.17 24.78
N ASP A 409 6.17 -14.11 25.55
CA ASP A 409 5.21 -14.07 26.63
C ASP A 409 3.76 -14.17 26.16
N LEU A 410 3.39 -14.05 24.87
CA LEU A 410 2.00 -14.15 24.42
C LEU A 410 1.38 -15.47 24.85
N LEU A 411 2.11 -16.58 24.72
CA LEU A 411 1.64 -17.90 25.16
C LEU A 411 1.40 -17.91 26.67
N TRP A 412 2.27 -17.24 27.42
CA TRP A 412 2.16 -17.11 28.87
C TRP A 412 1.03 -16.17 29.27
N THR A 413 0.86 -15.05 28.57
CA THR A 413 -0.25 -14.11 28.70
C THR A 413 -1.56 -14.79 28.37
N ILE A 414 -1.67 -15.53 27.27
CA ILE A 414 -2.85 -16.33 26.89
C ILE A 414 -3.21 -17.29 28.01
N LYS A 415 -2.24 -18.06 28.53
CA LYS A 415 -2.47 -19.02 29.62
C LYS A 415 -2.80 -18.37 30.97
N LYS A 416 -2.28 -17.17 31.24
CA LYS A 416 -2.47 -16.46 32.51
C LYS A 416 -3.51 -15.35 32.46
N THR A 417 -4.24 -15.22 31.36
CA THR A 417 -5.26 -14.19 31.18
C THR A 417 -6.37 -14.39 32.20
N PRO A 418 -6.60 -13.46 33.15
CA PRO A 418 -7.69 -13.60 34.11
C PRO A 418 -9.03 -13.60 33.37
N LYS A 419 -9.88 -14.60 33.68
CA LYS A 419 -11.20 -14.84 33.06
C LYS A 419 -11.19 -15.29 31.59
N GLY A 420 -10.06 -15.83 31.12
CA GLY A 420 -9.97 -16.59 29.87
C GLY A 420 -9.82 -15.78 28.58
N ILE A 421 -9.60 -16.50 27.49
CA ILE A 421 -9.16 -15.99 26.18
C ILE A 421 -10.14 -14.99 25.55
N ARG A 422 -11.45 -15.14 25.81
CA ARG A 422 -12.48 -14.25 25.25
C ARG A 422 -12.26 -12.80 25.68
N LEU A 423 -11.95 -12.59 26.95
CA LEU A 423 -11.73 -11.26 27.50
C LEU A 423 -10.49 -10.61 26.89
N MET A 424 -9.42 -11.38 26.67
CA MET A 424 -8.21 -10.91 26.01
C MET A 424 -8.48 -10.42 24.59
N ILE A 425 -9.25 -11.19 23.79
CA ILE A 425 -9.55 -10.76 22.42
C ILE A 425 -10.42 -9.50 22.42
N TYR A 426 -11.40 -9.40 23.33
CA TYR A 426 -12.19 -8.16 23.45
C TYR A 426 -11.35 -6.97 23.90
N SER A 427 -10.39 -7.17 24.81
CA SER A 427 -9.48 -6.09 25.23
C SER A 427 -8.62 -5.62 24.06
N MET A 428 -8.13 -6.53 23.21
CA MET A 428 -7.34 -6.19 22.01
C MET A 428 -8.17 -5.42 20.96
N VAL A 429 -9.42 -5.83 20.72
CA VAL A 429 -10.32 -5.07 19.83
C VAL A 429 -10.56 -3.66 20.38
N ILE A 430 -10.79 -3.53 21.69
CA ILE A 430 -11.04 -2.24 22.32
C ILE A 430 -9.79 -1.34 22.32
N GLU A 431 -8.63 -1.88 22.65
CA GLU A 431 -7.34 -1.19 22.57
C GLU A 431 -7.11 -0.63 21.16
N THR A 432 -7.29 -1.47 20.15
CA THR A 432 -7.02 -1.09 18.76
C THR A 432 -8.03 -0.07 18.27
N LEU A 433 -9.30 -0.18 18.64
CA LEU A 433 -10.31 0.84 18.44
C LEU A 433 -9.93 2.18 19.08
N PHE A 434 -9.39 2.17 20.29
CA PHE A 434 -8.97 3.41 20.96
C PHE A 434 -7.80 4.09 20.26
N LEU A 435 -6.89 3.33 19.67
CA LEU A 435 -5.80 3.88 18.87
C LEU A 435 -6.29 4.33 17.49
N SER A 436 -7.22 3.59 16.88
CA SER A 436 -7.66 3.81 15.51
C SER A 436 -8.76 4.84 15.35
N VAL A 437 -9.67 4.99 16.31
CA VAL A 437 -10.80 5.93 16.23
C VAL A 437 -10.33 7.39 16.17
N PRO A 438 -9.48 7.89 17.10
CA PRO A 438 -8.99 9.26 17.03
C PRO A 438 -8.24 9.52 15.73
N LEU A 439 -7.45 8.53 15.30
CA LEU A 439 -6.72 8.60 14.04
C LEU A 439 -7.69 8.72 12.87
N SER A 440 -8.69 7.84 12.77
CA SER A 440 -9.70 7.89 11.72
C SER A 440 -10.51 9.18 11.71
N ALA A 441 -10.72 9.82 12.86
CA ALA A 441 -11.35 11.14 12.94
C ALA A 441 -10.45 12.22 12.32
N VAL A 442 -9.15 12.21 12.66
CA VAL A 442 -8.16 13.10 12.01
C VAL A 442 -8.13 12.84 10.51
N LEU A 443 -8.13 11.57 10.08
CA LEU A 443 -8.10 11.23 8.66
C LEU A 443 -9.39 11.64 7.93
N ALA A 444 -10.56 11.48 8.56
CA ALA A 444 -11.84 11.96 8.04
C ALA A 444 -11.85 13.48 7.89
N LEU A 445 -11.31 14.20 8.88
CA LEU A 445 -11.19 15.65 8.83
C LEU A 445 -10.25 16.08 7.70
N LEU A 446 -9.05 15.50 7.61
CA LEU A 446 -8.09 15.77 6.54
C LEU A 446 -8.70 15.46 5.18
N PHE A 447 -9.46 14.37 5.07
CA PHE A 447 -10.16 14.00 3.85
C PHE A 447 -11.25 15.01 3.46
N HIS A 448 -12.09 15.41 4.40
CA HIS A 448 -13.10 16.43 4.16
C HIS A 448 -12.47 17.77 3.74
N LEU A 449 -11.39 18.18 4.42
CA LEU A 449 -10.62 19.36 4.03
C LEU A 449 -9.97 19.21 2.65
N SER A 450 -9.60 17.99 2.27
CA SER A 450 -8.96 17.71 0.99
C SER A 450 -9.93 17.84 -0.19
N ILE A 451 -11.16 17.32 -0.04
CA ILE A 451 -12.21 17.37 -1.07
C ILE A 451 -12.98 18.71 -1.03
N GLY A 452 -12.95 19.41 0.10
CA GLY A 452 -13.70 20.65 0.32
C GLY A 452 -15.20 20.39 0.49
N SER A 453 -16.02 21.43 0.25
CA SER A 453 -17.48 21.39 0.42
C SER A 453 -18.20 20.38 -0.49
N ILE A 454 -17.51 19.81 -1.48
CA ILE A 454 -18.03 18.77 -2.36
C ILE A 454 -18.23 17.47 -1.59
N GLY A 455 -17.45 17.19 -0.53
CA GLY A 455 -17.37 15.88 0.15
C GLY A 455 -18.59 15.48 1.00
N GLY A 456 -19.73 16.16 0.87
CA GLY A 456 -20.94 15.89 1.65
C GLY A 456 -20.81 16.25 3.13
N ASN A 457 -21.73 15.72 3.95
CA ASN A 457 -21.79 16.00 5.38
C ASN A 457 -20.59 15.36 6.12
N PRO A 458 -19.72 16.15 6.80
CA PRO A 458 -18.56 15.61 7.51
C PRO A 458 -18.95 14.62 8.62
N ALA A 459 -20.14 14.73 9.21
CA ALA A 459 -20.63 13.79 10.20
C ALA A 459 -20.91 12.41 9.60
N LEU A 460 -21.47 12.35 8.38
CA LEU A 460 -21.71 11.10 7.67
C LEU A 460 -20.38 10.43 7.32
N LEU A 461 -19.44 11.19 6.77
CA LEU A 461 -18.10 10.71 6.44
C LEU A 461 -17.41 10.09 7.68
N LEU A 462 -17.44 10.80 8.81
CA LEU A 462 -16.86 10.36 10.05
C LEU A 462 -17.52 9.07 10.57
N ALA A 463 -18.86 8.98 10.52
CA ALA A 463 -19.60 7.77 10.89
C ALA A 463 -19.22 6.56 10.01
N VAL A 464 -19.09 6.75 8.70
CA VAL A 464 -18.68 5.70 7.76
C VAL A 464 -17.26 5.23 8.04
N MET A 465 -16.32 6.16 8.24
CA MET A 465 -14.93 5.82 8.53
C MET A 465 -14.80 5.10 9.86
N PHE A 466 -15.54 5.51 10.90
CA PHE A 466 -15.58 4.79 12.17
C PHE A 466 -16.12 3.37 12.01
N PHE A 467 -17.19 3.19 11.22
CA PHE A 467 -17.75 1.88 10.97
C PHE A 467 -16.78 0.96 10.20
N MET A 468 -16.10 1.49 9.18
CA MET A 468 -15.08 0.74 8.44
C MET A 468 -13.89 0.35 9.33
N VAL A 469 -13.43 1.24 10.19
CA VAL A 469 -12.37 0.98 11.16
C VAL A 469 -12.80 -0.07 12.19
N LEU A 470 -14.05 -0.06 12.63
CA LEU A 470 -14.59 -1.08 13.53
C LEU A 470 -14.64 -2.47 12.89
N VAL A 471 -15.12 -2.57 11.64
CA VAL A 471 -15.17 -3.86 10.93
C VAL A 471 -13.76 -4.40 10.68
N SER A 472 -12.86 -3.56 10.22
CA SER A 472 -11.49 -3.96 9.87
C SER A 472 -10.61 -4.28 11.07
N THR A 473 -10.75 -3.58 12.20
CA THR A 473 -10.10 -3.94 13.47
C THR A 473 -10.55 -5.32 13.95
N ALA A 474 -11.85 -5.62 13.86
CA ALA A 474 -12.37 -6.94 14.23
C ALA A 474 -11.87 -8.07 13.31
N ILE A 475 -11.83 -7.83 11.98
CA ILE A 475 -11.30 -8.80 11.01
C ILE A 475 -9.83 -9.06 11.28
N THR A 476 -9.03 -7.99 11.37
CA THR A 476 -7.59 -8.08 11.59
C THR A 476 -7.31 -8.81 12.90
N THR A 477 -7.96 -8.42 14.01
CA THR A 477 -7.81 -9.11 15.29
C THR A 477 -8.22 -10.57 15.20
N GLY A 478 -9.33 -10.88 14.50
CA GLY A 478 -9.78 -12.25 14.28
C GLY A 478 -8.80 -13.11 13.48
N VAL A 479 -8.16 -12.57 12.45
CA VAL A 479 -7.15 -13.25 11.63
C VAL A 479 -5.89 -13.52 12.45
N TYR A 480 -5.38 -12.52 13.17
CA TYR A 480 -4.19 -12.66 14.01
C TYR A 480 -4.43 -13.57 15.24
N ALA A 481 -5.60 -13.50 15.86
CA ALA A 481 -6.00 -14.44 16.90
C ALA A 481 -6.13 -15.87 16.36
N SER A 482 -6.66 -16.05 15.15
CA SER A 482 -6.80 -17.39 14.57
C SER A 482 -5.46 -18.07 14.28
N ARG A 483 -4.41 -17.28 14.06
CA ARG A 483 -3.06 -17.73 13.74
C ARG A 483 -2.04 -16.81 14.43
N PRO A 484 -1.84 -16.94 15.75
CA PRO A 484 -0.83 -16.13 16.44
C PRO A 484 0.55 -16.44 15.85
N VAL A 485 1.34 -15.41 15.58
CA VAL A 485 2.65 -15.53 14.96
C VAL A 485 3.69 -15.07 15.97
N PHE A 486 4.39 -16.00 16.62
CA PHE A 486 5.35 -15.69 17.68
C PHE A 486 6.70 -15.10 17.20
N LYS A 487 6.78 -14.70 15.92
CA LYS A 487 8.00 -14.17 15.30
C LYS A 487 7.65 -13.08 14.30
N GLU A 488 8.15 -11.85 14.51
CA GLU A 488 8.10 -10.74 13.55
C GLU A 488 8.55 -11.17 12.16
N LYS A 489 9.64 -11.95 12.10
CA LYS A 489 10.29 -12.38 10.84
C LYS A 489 9.65 -13.59 10.15
N GLY A 490 8.53 -14.08 10.67
CA GLY A 490 7.89 -15.27 10.13
C GLY A 490 7.12 -14.97 8.85
N PHE A 491 7.25 -15.81 7.83
CA PHE A 491 6.30 -15.84 6.71
C PHE A 491 4.83 -16.00 7.19
N GLY A 492 4.62 -16.50 8.42
CA GLY A 492 3.31 -16.50 9.06
C GLY A 492 2.70 -15.10 9.22
N HIS A 493 3.51 -14.08 9.56
CA HIS A 493 3.04 -12.69 9.65
C HIS A 493 2.63 -12.20 8.26
N PHE A 494 3.48 -12.39 7.24
CA PHE A 494 3.17 -12.04 5.87
C PHE A 494 1.88 -12.70 5.37
N VAL A 495 1.69 -13.99 5.66
CA VAL A 495 0.44 -14.70 5.29
C VAL A 495 -0.77 -14.10 6.00
N ASN A 496 -0.68 -13.82 7.30
CA ASN A 496 -1.78 -13.17 8.02
C ASN A 496 -2.04 -11.76 7.47
N PHE A 497 -1.00 -11.01 7.14
CA PHE A 497 -1.09 -9.70 6.51
C PHE A 497 -1.83 -9.78 5.17
N VAL A 498 -1.41 -10.67 4.25
CA VAL A 498 -2.07 -10.85 2.94
C VAL A 498 -3.52 -11.32 3.09
N ILE A 499 -3.79 -12.28 3.98
CA ILE A 499 -5.17 -12.74 4.25
C ILE A 499 -6.02 -11.59 4.77
N THR A 500 -5.48 -10.82 5.73
CA THR A 500 -6.19 -9.67 6.27
C THR A 500 -6.47 -8.67 5.14
N LEU A 501 -5.47 -8.32 4.33
CA LEU A 501 -5.59 -7.39 3.21
C LEU A 501 -6.64 -7.79 2.19
N ILE A 502 -6.68 -9.06 1.80
CA ILE A 502 -7.69 -9.57 0.87
C ILE A 502 -9.08 -9.52 1.53
N VAL A 503 -9.22 -10.02 2.76
CA VAL A 503 -10.53 -10.14 3.42
C VAL A 503 -11.09 -8.76 3.77
N THR A 504 -10.31 -7.89 4.41
CA THR A 504 -10.73 -6.52 4.72
C THR A 504 -10.91 -5.71 3.44
N GLY A 505 -10.05 -5.89 2.43
CA GLY A 505 -10.18 -5.22 1.15
C GLY A 505 -11.53 -5.53 0.49
N ILE A 506 -11.86 -6.81 0.32
CA ILE A 506 -13.14 -7.22 -0.27
C ILE A 506 -14.33 -6.70 0.54
N ILE A 507 -14.31 -6.87 1.87
CA ILE A 507 -15.44 -6.48 2.73
C ILE A 507 -15.60 -4.96 2.77
N VAL A 508 -14.53 -4.20 3.02
CA VAL A 508 -14.57 -2.74 3.08
C VAL A 508 -14.91 -2.15 1.72
N SER A 509 -14.37 -2.68 0.62
CA SER A 509 -14.75 -2.25 -0.74
C SER A 509 -16.20 -2.57 -1.05
N ALA A 510 -16.72 -3.75 -0.70
CA ALA A 510 -18.14 -4.06 -0.87
C ALA A 510 -19.04 -3.13 -0.05
N MET A 511 -18.68 -2.87 1.21
CA MET A 511 -19.37 -1.92 2.07
C MET A 511 -19.33 -0.49 1.50
N LEU A 512 -18.18 -0.07 0.97
CA LEU A 512 -18.01 1.22 0.33
C LEU A 512 -18.86 1.31 -0.92
N ILE A 513 -18.81 0.32 -1.80
CA ILE A 513 -19.62 0.28 -3.02
C ILE A 513 -21.08 0.40 -2.64
N LEU A 514 -21.60 -0.42 -1.72
CA LEU A 514 -23.01 -0.40 -1.31
C LEU A 514 -23.45 0.92 -0.66
N LEU A 515 -22.53 1.61 0.02
CA LEU A 515 -22.83 2.85 0.73
C LEU A 515 -22.63 4.11 -0.13
N VAL A 516 -21.71 4.04 -1.10
CA VAL A 516 -21.28 5.16 -1.96
C VAL A 516 -21.89 5.08 -3.37
N THR A 517 -22.27 3.91 -3.89
CA THR A 517 -22.94 3.80 -5.22
C THR A 517 -24.17 4.69 -5.41
N PRO A 518 -25.03 4.92 -4.40
CA PRO A 518 -26.14 5.86 -4.56
C PRO A 518 -25.67 7.30 -4.81
N TRP A 519 -24.48 7.64 -4.31
CA TRP A 519 -23.85 8.94 -4.48
C TRP A 519 -23.11 9.06 -5.82
N VAL A 520 -22.46 7.98 -6.27
CA VAL A 520 -21.80 7.90 -7.59
C VAL A 520 -22.82 7.96 -8.73
N LEU A 521 -23.98 7.33 -8.59
CA LEU A 521 -25.05 7.42 -9.59
C LEU A 521 -25.53 8.86 -9.80
N ASN A 522 -25.63 9.66 -8.73
CA ASN A 522 -25.95 11.08 -8.83
C ASN A 522 -24.85 11.87 -9.57
N LEU A 523 -23.59 11.55 -9.34
CA LEU A 523 -22.45 12.16 -10.05
C LEU A 523 -22.45 11.79 -11.54
N ILE A 524 -22.83 10.57 -11.92
CA ILE A 524 -22.92 10.13 -13.32
C ILE A 524 -24.03 10.89 -14.06
N VAL A 525 -25.20 11.04 -13.44
CA VAL A 525 -26.33 11.79 -14.04
C VAL A 525 -26.00 13.29 -14.15
N ALA A 526 -25.19 13.81 -13.25
CA ALA A 526 -24.74 15.20 -13.23
C ALA A 526 -23.52 15.50 -14.12
N ALA A 527 -22.77 14.48 -14.53
CA ALA A 527 -21.56 14.64 -15.34
C ALA A 527 -21.80 15.45 -16.62
N PRO A 528 -22.90 15.28 -17.38
CA PRO A 528 -23.17 16.09 -18.57
C PRO A 528 -23.44 17.57 -18.24
N LEU A 529 -24.11 17.86 -17.11
CA LEU A 529 -24.39 19.22 -16.64
C LEU A 529 -23.13 19.93 -16.15
N LEU A 530 -22.27 19.21 -15.42
CA LEU A 530 -20.97 19.70 -14.98
C LEU A 530 -20.03 19.91 -16.16
N GLN A 531 -20.07 18.99 -17.12
CA GLN A 531 -19.35 19.14 -18.38
C GLN A 531 -19.85 20.39 -19.11
N ALA A 532 -21.16 20.58 -19.29
CA ALA A 532 -21.73 21.78 -19.92
C ALA A 532 -21.37 23.08 -19.18
N ALA A 533 -21.37 23.08 -17.85
CA ALA A 533 -20.96 24.23 -17.03
C ALA A 533 -19.48 24.60 -17.22
N SER A 534 -18.62 23.63 -17.57
CA SER A 534 -17.21 23.88 -17.86
C SER A 534 -16.96 24.62 -19.18
N TRP A 535 -17.96 24.73 -20.07
CA TRP A 535 -17.87 25.50 -21.32
C TRP A 535 -18.09 27.01 -21.10
N LEU A 536 -18.46 27.43 -19.89
CA LEU A 536 -18.68 28.85 -19.58
C LEU A 536 -17.34 29.60 -19.35
N PRO A 537 -17.27 30.90 -19.68
CA PRO A 537 -16.10 31.73 -19.39
C PRO A 537 -15.77 31.77 -17.89
N GLN A 538 -14.50 31.87 -17.51
CA GLN A 538 -14.17 32.18 -16.11
C GLN A 538 -14.49 33.65 -15.82
N PRO A 539 -15.08 34.01 -14.65
CA PRO A 539 -15.27 33.20 -13.43
C PRO A 539 -16.63 32.48 -13.34
N THR A 540 -17.52 32.62 -14.31
CA THR A 540 -18.89 32.10 -14.23
C THR A 540 -18.95 30.59 -14.28
N SER A 541 -18.05 29.92 -15.01
CA SER A 541 -17.91 28.45 -14.95
C SER A 541 -17.53 27.94 -13.56
N ILE A 542 -16.73 28.69 -12.79
CA ILE A 542 -16.34 28.30 -11.43
C ILE A 542 -17.55 28.40 -10.50
N VAL A 543 -18.26 29.53 -10.53
CA VAL A 543 -19.43 29.73 -9.67
C VAL A 543 -20.54 28.76 -10.05
N ILE A 544 -20.79 28.55 -11.35
CA ILE A 544 -21.86 27.68 -11.85
C ILE A 544 -21.50 26.21 -11.66
N SER A 545 -20.26 25.76 -11.91
CA SER A 545 -19.87 24.38 -11.62
C SER A 545 -19.88 24.09 -10.13
N GLN A 546 -19.46 25.04 -9.27
CA GLN A 546 -19.50 24.86 -7.82
C GLN A 546 -20.93 24.86 -7.28
N THR A 547 -21.80 25.73 -7.77
CA THR A 547 -23.22 25.77 -7.37
C THR A 547 -24.00 24.57 -7.89
N LEU A 548 -23.77 24.13 -9.14
CA LEU A 548 -24.34 22.88 -9.67
C LEU A 548 -23.81 21.67 -8.90
N THR A 549 -22.51 21.58 -8.65
CA THR A 549 -21.94 20.48 -7.85
C THR A 549 -22.55 20.49 -6.46
N TYR A 550 -22.62 21.65 -5.80
CA TYR A 550 -23.22 21.80 -4.47
C TYR A 550 -24.69 21.41 -4.47
N LEU A 551 -25.47 21.88 -5.44
CA LEU A 551 -26.88 21.49 -5.62
C LEU A 551 -27.00 19.99 -5.85
N ILE A 552 -26.21 19.40 -6.75
CA ILE A 552 -26.25 17.98 -7.08
C ILE A 552 -25.81 17.09 -5.91
N THR A 553 -24.79 17.50 -5.15
CA THR A 553 -24.31 16.75 -3.97
C THR A 553 -25.28 16.84 -2.79
N ASN A 554 -26.11 17.90 -2.74
CA ASN A 554 -27.11 18.11 -1.69
C ASN A 554 -28.54 17.74 -2.12
N VAL A 555 -28.79 17.59 -3.43
CA VAL A 555 -30.00 16.96 -3.97
C VAL A 555 -29.84 15.47 -3.69
N SER A 556 -30.49 15.06 -2.60
CA SER A 556 -30.72 13.67 -2.23
C SER A 556 -30.98 12.83 -3.49
N PRO A 557 -30.40 11.61 -3.64
CA PRO A 557 -30.79 10.73 -4.73
C PRO A 557 -32.29 10.53 -4.72
N SER A 558 -32.85 10.38 -5.92
CA SER A 558 -34.28 10.21 -6.17
C SER A 558 -34.87 8.94 -5.52
N ASN A 559 -34.05 8.03 -4.99
CA ASN A 559 -34.49 6.82 -4.28
C ASN A 559 -33.81 6.66 -2.90
N ILE A 560 -34.40 7.28 -1.88
CA ILE A 560 -34.08 7.07 -0.45
C ILE A 560 -34.10 5.57 -0.09
N THR A 561 -34.98 4.81 -0.73
CA THR A 561 -35.13 3.35 -0.57
C THR A 561 -33.85 2.59 -0.93
N LEU A 562 -33.18 2.94 -2.04
CA LEU A 562 -31.94 2.30 -2.47
C LEU A 562 -30.78 2.63 -1.51
N GLN A 563 -30.71 3.87 -1.00
CA GLN A 563 -29.73 4.25 0.01
C GLN A 563 -29.93 3.51 1.33
N MET A 564 -31.17 3.45 1.82
CA MET A 564 -31.49 2.71 3.04
C MET A 564 -31.18 1.22 2.88
N ALA A 565 -31.50 0.64 1.72
CA ALA A 565 -31.15 -0.75 1.42
C ALA A 565 -29.63 -0.97 1.39
N GLY A 566 -28.87 -0.13 0.68
CA GLY A 566 -27.41 -0.20 0.62
C GLY A 566 -26.75 -0.06 2.00
N ALA A 567 -27.21 0.91 2.81
CA ALA A 567 -26.76 1.09 4.18
C ALA A 567 -27.10 -0.11 5.08
N ALA A 568 -28.33 -0.63 4.99
CA ALA A 568 -28.73 -1.81 5.75
C ALA A 568 -27.90 -3.05 5.40
N VAL A 569 -27.68 -3.31 4.11
CA VAL A 569 -26.84 -4.43 3.65
C VAL A 569 -25.39 -4.25 4.12
N SER A 570 -24.84 -3.03 4.06
CA SER A 570 -23.50 -2.72 4.56
C SER A 570 -23.36 -2.96 6.07
N ILE A 571 -24.37 -2.56 6.86
CA ILE A 571 -24.41 -2.80 8.31
C ILE A 571 -24.49 -4.31 8.61
N ILE A 572 -25.34 -5.05 7.89
CA ILE A 572 -25.48 -6.49 8.03
C ILE A 572 -24.16 -7.19 7.68
N LEU A 573 -23.53 -6.82 6.56
CA LEU A 573 -22.26 -7.39 6.12
C LEU A 573 -21.15 -7.11 7.14
N GLY A 574 -21.05 -5.87 7.63
CA GLY A 574 -20.07 -5.49 8.65
C GLY A 574 -20.26 -6.23 9.97
N THR A 575 -21.49 -6.31 10.47
CA THR A 575 -21.80 -7.01 11.74
C THR A 575 -21.57 -8.51 11.66
N ILE A 576 -21.95 -9.15 10.54
CA ILE A 576 -21.62 -10.57 10.28
C ILE A 576 -20.11 -10.77 10.26
N SER A 577 -19.38 -9.90 9.55
CA SER A 577 -17.92 -9.99 9.42
C SER A 577 -17.21 -9.86 10.76
N ILE A 578 -17.64 -8.93 11.62
CA ILE A 578 -17.15 -8.76 12.99
C ILE A 578 -17.40 -10.04 13.80
N ARG A 579 -18.65 -10.53 13.82
CA ARG A 579 -19.04 -11.69 14.63
C ARG A 579 -18.31 -12.94 14.20
N VAL A 580 -18.19 -13.20 12.90
CA VAL A 580 -17.50 -14.37 12.34
C VAL A 580 -16.01 -14.31 12.65
N SER A 581 -15.36 -13.16 12.45
CA SER A 581 -13.92 -13.00 12.64
C SER A 581 -13.51 -13.17 14.11
N ILE A 582 -14.21 -12.49 15.03
CA ILE A 582 -13.95 -12.59 16.46
C ILE A 582 -14.23 -14.01 16.97
N ARG A 583 -15.37 -14.60 16.59
CA ARG A 583 -15.73 -15.97 17.03
C ARG A 583 -14.71 -17.01 16.53
N ARG A 584 -14.20 -16.85 15.30
CA ARG A 584 -13.17 -17.72 14.74
C ARG A 584 -11.85 -17.58 15.49
N GLY A 585 -11.44 -16.35 15.80
CA GLY A 585 -10.27 -16.05 16.61
C GLY A 585 -10.35 -16.67 18.02
N ILE A 586 -11.48 -16.47 18.71
CA ILE A 586 -11.76 -17.05 20.04
C ILE A 586 -11.62 -18.58 19.99
N ARG A 587 -12.38 -19.26 19.11
CA ARG A 587 -12.39 -20.72 19.04
C ARG A 587 -11.01 -21.31 18.75
N LYS A 588 -10.22 -20.63 17.92
CA LYS A 588 -8.85 -21.06 17.60
C LYS A 588 -7.91 -20.86 18.77
N LEU A 589 -8.02 -19.76 19.52
CA LEU A 589 -7.21 -19.56 20.71
C LEU A 589 -7.60 -20.51 21.85
N GLU A 590 -8.90 -20.76 22.07
CA GLU A 590 -9.40 -21.78 23.00
C GLU A 590 -8.82 -23.18 22.70
N SER A 591 -8.61 -23.52 21.43
CA SER A 591 -7.97 -24.80 21.06
C SER A 591 -6.48 -24.92 21.37
N TYR A 592 -5.81 -23.84 21.81
CA TYR A 592 -4.42 -23.89 22.31
C TYR A 592 -4.36 -23.96 23.85
N GLU A 593 -5.49 -23.83 24.54
CA GLU A 593 -5.59 -23.90 26.00
C GLU A 593 -5.63 -25.35 26.51
N GLY A 594 -6.26 -26.25 25.74
CA GLY A 594 -6.24 -27.71 25.95
C GLY A 594 -5.10 -28.38 25.19
#